data_AF-A0A354BGM3-F1
#
_entry.id   AF-A0A354BGM3-F1
#
_cell.length_a   1.000
_cell.length_b   1.000
_cell.length_c   1.000
_cell.angle_alpha   90.00
_cell.angle_beta   90.00
_cell.angle_gamma   90.00
#
_symmetry.space_group_name_H-M   'P 1'
#
loop_
_entity.id
_entity.type
_entity.pdbx_description
1 polymer ?
#
loop_
_entity_poly.entity_id
_entity_poly.type
_entity_poly.pdbx_seq_one_letter_code
_entity_poly.pdbx_strand_id
1 'polypeptide(L)' 'SIIRECEEGRGIRTMSGRVGVWLDTPLLDAEHGPGTVEKHFPAMMLQFERFGIDISKDPVLIYPTLHYQNGGVKIDT' A
#
# COMPACT_ATOMS: atom_id res chain seq x y z
N SER A 1 -13.80 1.13 -6.79
CA SER A 1 -12.89 0.25 -6.03
C SER A 1 -11.54 0.27 -6.71
N ILE A 2 -10.43 -0.03 -6.02
CA ILE A 2 -9.09 0.02 -6.64
C ILE A 2 -9.01 -0.87 -7.90
N ILE A 3 -9.61 -2.07 -7.85
CA ILE A 3 -9.69 -2.99 -9.00
C ILE A 3 -10.36 -2.32 -10.20
N ARG A 4 -11.55 -1.73 -9.99
CA ARG A 4 -12.30 -1.04 -11.05
C ARG A 4 -11.54 0.13 -11.66
N GLU A 5 -10.85 0.94 -10.84
CA GLU A 5 -10.02 2.05 -11.36
C GLU A 5 -8.91 1.53 -12.29
N CYS A 6 -8.30 0.40 -11.94
CA CYS A 6 -7.27 -0.25 -12.75
C CYS A 6 -7.85 -0.84 -14.04
N GLU A 7 -9.00 -1.50 -13.98
CA GLU A 7 -9.70 -2.09 -15.14
C GLU A 7 -10.19 -1.02 -16.13
N GLU A 8 -10.64 0.13 -15.64
CA GLU A 8 -11.06 1.27 -16.45
C GLU A 8 -9.89 2.15 -16.93
N GLY A 9 -8.65 1.69 -16.75
CA GLY A 9 -7.45 2.33 -17.31
C GLY A 9 -6.93 3.55 -16.55
N ARG A 10 -7.43 3.81 -15.33
CA ARG A 10 -6.96 4.92 -14.46
C ARG A 10 -5.84 4.52 -13.51
N GLY A 11 -5.42 3.26 -13.52
CA GLY A 11 -4.29 2.77 -12.72
C GLY A 11 -2.92 3.08 -13.35
N ILE A 12 -1.88 2.96 -12.54
CA ILE A 12 -0.48 3.15 -12.91
C ILE A 12 0.09 1.84 -13.41
N ARG A 13 0.52 1.80 -14.68
CA ARG A 13 1.15 0.62 -15.29
C ARG A 13 2.64 0.59 -14.96
N THR A 14 3.10 -0.53 -14.41
CA THR A 14 4.53 -0.77 -14.16
C THR A 14 5.23 -1.29 -15.42
N MET A 15 6.56 -1.22 -15.45
CA MET A 15 7.39 -1.82 -16.51
C MET A 15 7.17 -3.33 -16.66
N SER A 16 6.74 -4.02 -15.59
CA SER A 16 6.39 -5.44 -15.60
C SER A 16 4.97 -5.73 -16.11
N GLY A 17 4.24 -4.71 -16.55
CA GLY A 17 2.88 -4.84 -17.07
C GLY A 17 1.78 -4.93 -16.02
N ARG A 18 2.12 -4.87 -14.72
CA ARG A 18 1.15 -4.84 -13.61
C ARG A 18 0.51 -3.46 -13.50
N VAL A 19 -0.64 -3.37 -12.85
CA VAL A 19 -1.38 -2.11 -12.65
C VAL A 19 -1.71 -1.96 -11.16
N GLY A 20 -1.55 -0.75 -10.64
CA GLY A 20 -1.89 -0.39 -9.26
C GLY A 20 -2.30 1.07 -9.13
N VAL A 21 -2.45 1.55 -7.90
CA VAL A 21 -2.70 2.96 -7.59
C VAL A 21 -1.67 3.46 -6.59
N TRP A 22 -1.41 4.77 -6.59
CA TRP A 22 -0.57 5.40 -5.58
C TRP A 22 -1.33 5.53 -4.26
N LEU A 23 -0.70 5.09 -3.18
CA LEU A 23 -1.06 5.41 -1.81
C LEU A 23 -0.14 6.54 -1.34
N ASP A 24 -0.73 7.70 -1.07
CA ASP A 24 -0.01 8.92 -0.71
C ASP A 24 0.34 8.94 0.78
N THR A 25 1.42 8.25 1.16
CA THR A 25 1.97 8.26 2.51
C THR A 25 2.71 9.57 2.87
N PRO A 26 3.40 10.27 1.94
CA PRO A 26 4.02 11.58 2.24
C PRO A 26 3.03 12.64 2.73
N LEU A 27 1.76 12.57 2.31
CA LEU A 27 0.70 13.47 2.78
C LEU A 27 0.58 13.51 4.32
N LEU A 28 0.90 12.42 5.01
CA LEU A 28 0.84 12.39 6.48
C LEU A 28 1.83 13.36 7.12
N ASP A 29 3.06 13.42 6.60
CA ASP A 29 4.08 14.37 7.08
C ASP A 29 3.73 15.80 6.67
N ALA A 30 3.12 15.99 5.50
CA ALA A 30 2.64 17.30 5.04
C ALA A 30 1.55 17.88 5.96
N GLU A 31 0.59 17.04 6.39
CA GLU A 31 -0.56 17.47 7.19
C GLU A 31 -0.28 17.51 8.69
N HIS A 32 0.57 16.61 9.20
CA HIS A 32 0.77 16.43 10.66
C HIS A 32 2.19 16.73 11.13
N GLY A 33 3.07 17.14 10.21
CA GLY A 33 4.43 17.56 10.47
C GLY A 33 5.48 16.47 10.19
N PRO A 34 6.74 16.86 9.93
CA PRO A 34 7.82 15.93 9.61
C PRO A 34 8.03 14.85 10.67
N GLY A 35 8.22 13.61 10.25
CA GLY A 35 8.43 12.44 11.12
C GLY A 35 7.13 11.79 11.61
N THR A 36 5.96 12.23 11.13
CA THR A 36 4.67 11.60 11.43
C THR A 36 4.64 10.15 10.94
N VAL A 37 5.10 9.90 9.71
CA VAL A 37 5.13 8.56 9.12
C VAL A 37 6.03 7.63 9.93
N GLU A 38 7.24 8.07 10.30
CA GLU A 38 8.18 7.28 11.10
C GLU A 38 7.63 6.96 12.49
N LYS A 39 7.02 7.94 13.16
CA LYS A 39 6.46 7.78 14.50
C LYS A 39 5.31 6.78 14.55
N HIS A 40 4.41 6.83 13.56
CA HIS A 40 3.17 6.03 13.58
C HIS A 40 3.29 4.71 12.81
N PHE A 41 4.18 4.63 11.81
CA PHE A 41 4.35 3.46 10.94
C PHE A 41 5.82 2.97 10.85
N PRO A 42 6.55 2.82 11.97
CA PRO A 42 7.97 2.46 11.95
C PRO A 42 8.23 1.09 11.29
N ALA A 43 7.30 0.15 11.45
CA ALA A 43 7.39 -1.16 10.82
C ALA A 43 7.30 -1.09 9.28
N MET A 44 6.51 -0.15 8.74
CA MET A 44 6.41 0.04 7.29
C MET A 44 7.68 0.72 6.76
N MET A 45 8.20 1.75 7.44
CA MET A 45 9.48 2.39 7.07
C MET A 45 10.60 1.36 6.94
N LEU A 46 10.78 0.50 7.95
CA LEU A 46 11.80 -0.56 7.95
C LEU A 46 11.61 -1.58 6.81
N GLN A 47 10.36 -1.87 6.42
CA GLN A 47 10.09 -2.79 5.32
C GLN A 47 10.49 -2.18 3.97
N PHE A 48 10.16 -0.90 3.74
CA PHE A 48 10.44 -0.22 2.47
C PHE A 48 11.90 0.24 2.33
N GLU A 49 12.57 0.55 3.44
CA GLU A 49 14.00 0.88 3.47
C GLU A 49 14.87 -0.24 2.87
N ARG A 50 14.49 -1.51 3.07
CA ARG A 50 15.17 -2.67 2.47
C ARG A 50 15.15 -2.67 0.94
N PHE A 51 14.24 -1.92 0.35
CA PHE A 51 14.11 -1.74 -1.10
C PHE A 51 14.59 -0.35 -1.56
N GLY A 52 15.19 0.45 -0.66
CA GLY A 52 15.65 1.81 -0.95
C GLY A 52 14.53 2.82 -1.16
N ILE A 53 13.33 2.56 -0.60
CA ILE A 53 12.16 3.43 -0.73
C ILE A 53 11.91 4.14 0.60
N ASP A 54 11.81 5.47 0.56
CA ASP A 54 11.43 6.30 1.70
C ASP A 54 9.96 6.70 1.57
N ILE A 55 9.08 6.00 2.29
CA ILE A 55 7.63 6.21 2.21
C ILE A 55 7.16 7.52 2.88
N SER A 56 8.05 8.26 3.54
CA SER A 56 7.77 9.63 3.97
C SER A 56 7.94 10.66 2.84
N LYS A 57 8.61 10.28 1.75
CA LYS A 57 8.92 11.15 0.60
C LYS A 57 8.25 10.70 -0.69
N ASP A 58 8.18 9.40 -0.93
CA ASP A 58 7.61 8.82 -2.14
C ASP A 58 6.31 8.05 -1.83
N PRO A 59 5.29 8.13 -2.71
CA PRO A 59 4.07 7.35 -2.56
C PRO A 59 4.32 5.85 -2.82
N VAL A 60 3.47 5.00 -2.23
CA VAL A 60 3.57 3.54 -2.36
C VAL A 60 2.61 3.04 -3.44
N LEU A 61 3.09 2.22 -4.38
CA LEU A 61 2.20 1.57 -5.34
C LEU A 61 1.50 0.37 -4.69
N ILE A 62 0.16 0.39 -4.66
CA ILE A 62 -0.66 -0.68 -4.06
C ILE A 62 -1.63 -1.31 -5.06
N TYR A 63 -2.04 -2.55 -4.76
CA TYR A 63 -3.16 -3.22 -5.40
C TYR A 63 -3.80 -4.21 -4.39
N PRO A 64 -5.12 -4.41 -4.37
CA PRO A 64 -5.76 -5.35 -3.45
C PRO A 64 -5.26 -6.79 -3.64
N THR A 65 -4.96 -7.46 -2.53
CA THR A 65 -4.58 -8.88 -2.51
C THR A 65 -5.53 -9.65 -1.61
N LEU A 66 -5.59 -10.98 -1.78
CA LEU A 66 -6.26 -11.85 -0.82
C LEU A 66 -5.58 -11.71 0.55
N HIS A 67 -6.35 -11.41 1.59
CA HIS A 67 -5.82 -11.25 2.95
C HIS A 67 -6.31 -12.34 3.90
N TYR A 68 -7.60 -12.69 3.83
CA TYR A 68 -8.23 -13.72 4.65
C TYR A 68 -8.98 -14.73 3.80
N GLN A 69 -9.00 -15.98 4.26
CA GLN A 69 -9.89 -17.02 3.78
C GLN A 69 -10.93 -17.27 4.87
N ASN A 70 -12.17 -16.82 4.64
CA ASN A 70 -13.26 -16.98 5.61
C ASN A 70 -13.80 -18.42 5.66
N GLY A 71 -13.51 -19.24 4.65
CA GLY A 71 -13.81 -20.66 4.68
C GLY A 71 -12.81 -21.43 5.55
N GLY A 72 -13.19 -22.63 5.98
CA GLY A 72 -12.33 -23.49 6.80
C GLY A 72 -12.97 -24.85 7.05
N VAL A 73 -12.33 -25.65 7.91
CA VAL A 73 -12.92 -26.91 8.38
C VAL A 73 -14.12 -26.57 9.26
N LYS A 74 -15.28 -27.15 8.95
CA LYS A 74 -16.47 -27.03 9.80
C LYS A 74 -16.20 -27.74 11.12
N ILE A 75 -16.40 -27.05 12.24
CA ILE A 75 -16.31 -27.61 13.58
C ILE A 75 -17.73 -27.72 14.14
N ASP A 76 -18.08 -28.92 14.60
CA ASP A 76 -19.34 -29.28 15.23
C ASP A 76 -19.42 -28.65 16.64
N THR A 77 -20.63 -28.40 17.15
CA THR A 77 -20.84 -27.92 18.53
C THR A 77 -21.01 -29.07 19.50
#